data_AF-X1N9U7-F1
#
_entry.id   AF-X1N9U7-F1
#
_cell.length_a   1.000
_cell.length_b   1.000
_cell.length_c   1.000
_cell.angle_alpha   90.00
_cell.angle_beta   90.00
_cell.angle_gamma   90.00
#
_symmetry.space_group_name_H-M   'P 1'
#
loop_
_entity.id
_entity.type
_entity.pdbx_description
1 polymer ?
#
loop_
_entity_poly.entity_id
_entity_poly.type
_entity_poly.pdbx_seq_one_letter_code
_entity_poly.pdbx_strand_id
1 'polypeptide(L)'
;MKKIIYSMPDQILDAITLIPEISLKKKEFNKVLICGMGGSGISGEILKAIYPTIQIISNKDYSVPEYIDIHTLAILVSYSGVFLIKFLPSFL
;
A
#
# COMPACT_ATOMS: atom_id res chain seq x y z
N MET A 1 24.30 -5.86 0.17
CA MET A 1 23.35 -6.18 1.26
C MET A 1 23.62 -5.41 2.55
N LYS A 2 24.78 -5.60 3.23
CA LYS A 2 25.08 -4.88 4.50
C LYS A 2 24.90 -3.37 4.43
N LYS A 3 25.43 -2.72 3.39
CA LYS A 3 25.31 -1.27 3.20
C LYS A 3 23.85 -0.81 3.10
N ILE A 4 22.98 -1.57 2.42
CA ILE A 4 21.56 -1.26 2.24
C ILE A 4 20.81 -1.37 3.59
N ILE A 5 21.15 -2.38 4.39
CA ILE A 5 20.55 -2.57 5.72
C ILE A 5 20.96 -1.40 6.64
N TYR A 6 22.25 -1.03 6.64
CA TYR A 6 22.74 0.06 7.48
C TYR A 6 22.19 1.44 7.07
N SER A 7 21.87 1.64 5.79
CA SER A 7 21.28 2.90 5.31
C SER A 7 19.75 2.90 5.33
N MET A 8 19.09 1.90 5.95
CA MET A 8 17.62 1.86 6.04
C MET A 8 17.03 3.05 6.83
N PRO A 9 17.61 3.51 7.95
CA PRO A 9 17.10 4.69 8.65
C PRO A 9 17.10 5.94 7.77
N ASP A 10 18.19 6.18 7.05
CA ASP A 10 18.31 7.32 6.13
C ASP A 10 17.28 7.24 5.00
N GLN A 11 17.09 6.05 4.42
CA GLN A 11 16.06 5.82 3.40
C GLN A 11 14.64 6.13 3.88
N ILE A 12 14.33 5.88 5.15
CA ILE A 12 13.03 6.22 5.75
C ILE A 12 12.88 7.74 5.87
N LEU A 13 13.94 8.43 6.33
CA LEU A 13 13.93 9.89 6.45
C LEU A 13 13.78 10.57 5.09
N ASP A 14 14.55 10.12 4.09
CA ASP A 14 14.44 10.59 2.72
C ASP A 14 13.01 10.39 2.19
N ALA A 15 12.42 9.21 2.41
CA ALA A 15 11.06 8.91 1.98
C ALA A 15 10.02 9.88 2.58
N ILE A 16 10.19 10.31 3.84
CA ILE A 16 9.31 11.30 4.48
C ILE A 16 9.41 12.67 3.79
N THR A 17 10.62 13.08 3.41
CA THR A 17 10.85 14.37 2.73
C THR A 17 10.35 14.39 1.28
N LEU A 18 10.25 13.21 0.66
CA LEU A 18 9.79 13.05 -0.72
C LEU A 18 8.28 12.92 -0.86
N ILE A 19 7.51 12.93 0.25
CA ILE A 19 6.05 12.87 0.20
C ILE A 19 5.55 14.11 -0.55
N PRO A 20 4.99 13.97 -1.77
CA PRO A 20 4.42 15.12 -2.45
C PRO A 20 3.22 15.62 -1.64
N GLU A 21 2.88 16.90 -1.77
CA GLU A 21 1.58 17.39 -1.31
C GLU A 21 0.48 16.71 -2.13
N ILE A 22 0.03 15.54 -1.67
CA ILE A 22 -1.06 14.80 -2.30
C ILE A 22 -2.36 15.35 -1.72
N SER A 23 -3.04 16.17 -2.50
CA SER A 23 -4.45 16.46 -2.26
C SER A 23 -5.29 15.28 -2.71
N LEU A 24 -5.46 14.30 -1.81
CA LEU A 24 -6.47 13.26 -2.02
C LEU A 24 -7.83 13.95 -1.98
N LYS A 25 -8.59 13.89 -3.08
CA LYS A 25 -10.01 14.27 -3.05
C LYS A 25 -10.65 13.52 -1.89
N LYS A 26 -11.32 14.24 -0.99
CA LYS A 26 -12.04 13.65 0.14
C LYS A 26 -13.15 12.75 -0.42
N LYS A 27 -12.80 11.48 -0.66
CA LYS A 27 -13.73 10.41 -0.95
C LYS A 27 -13.82 9.59 0.32
N GLU A 28 -15.03 9.34 0.78
CA GLU A 28 -15.23 8.51 1.96
C GLU A 28 -14.89 7.06 1.63
N PHE A 29 -14.00 6.48 2.42
CA PHE A 29 -13.64 5.06 2.38
C PHE A 29 -13.69 4.52 3.82
N ASN A 30 -14.09 3.26 3.98
CA ASN A 30 -14.18 2.60 5.27
C ASN A 30 -13.07 1.55 5.49
N LYS A 31 -12.37 1.17 4.42
CA LYS A 31 -11.27 0.20 4.45
C LYS A 31 -10.17 0.54 3.46
N VAL A 32 -8.97 0.06 3.76
CA VAL A 32 -7.77 0.25 2.96
C VAL A 32 -7.25 -1.11 2.53
N LEU A 33 -7.10 -1.32 1.23
CA LEU A 33 -6.47 -2.49 0.64
C LEU A 33 -5.04 -2.14 0.26
N ILE A 34 -4.06 -2.85 0.80
CA ILE A 34 -2.65 -2.70 0.44
C ILE A 34 -2.24 -3.93 -0.35
N CYS A 35 -2.00 -3.77 -1.64
CA CYS A 35 -1.53 -4.85 -2.50
C CYS A 35 -0.02 -4.74 -2.68
N GLY A 36 0.70 -5.81 -2.38
CA GLY A 36 2.13 -5.87 -2.61
C GLY A 36 2.66 -7.27 -2.31
N MET A 37 3.52 -7.79 -3.18
CA MET A 37 4.10 -9.11 -2.98
C MET A 37 5.38 -9.05 -2.16
N GLY A 38 5.67 -10.13 -1.42
CA GLY A 38 6.88 -10.26 -0.63
C GLY A 38 7.10 -9.07 0.30
N GLY A 39 8.26 -8.42 0.19
CA GLY A 39 8.63 -7.27 1.01
C GLY A 39 7.66 -6.08 0.88
N SER A 40 7.04 -5.87 -0.28
CA SER A 40 6.07 -4.79 -0.49
C SER A 40 4.78 -5.03 0.30
N GLY A 41 4.35 -6.28 0.47
CA GLY A 41 3.17 -6.65 1.26
C GLY A 41 3.34 -6.52 2.76
N ILE A 42 4.59 -6.56 3.25
CA ILE A 42 4.91 -6.37 4.67
C ILE A 42 4.48 -4.98 5.14
N SER A 43 4.56 -3.96 4.28
CA SER A 43 4.09 -2.60 4.60
C SER A 43 2.64 -2.57 5.09
N GLY A 44 1.76 -3.40 4.51
CA GLY A 44 0.37 -3.49 4.93
C GLY A 44 0.18 -4.13 6.30
N GLU A 45 1.01 -5.12 6.66
CA GLU A 45 0.98 -5.73 8.00
C GLU A 45 1.47 -4.74 9.06
N ILE A 46 2.54 -4.00 8.74
CA ILE A 46 3.06 -2.95 9.62
C ILE A 46 1.99 -1.89 9.88
N LEU A 47 1.31 -1.42 8.83
CA LEU A 47 0.25 -0.42 8.96
C LEU A 47 -0.94 -0.95 9.76
N LYS A 48 -1.32 -2.22 9.58
CA LYS A 48 -2.36 -2.86 10.38
C LYS A 48 -2.01 -2.92 11.87
N ALA A 49 -0.73 -3.15 12.21
CA ALA A 49 -0.26 -3.15 13.59
C ALA A 49 -0.23 -1.74 14.20
N ILE A 50 0.13 -0.72 13.41
CA ILE A 50 0.21 0.67 13.88
C ILE A 50 -1.19 1.30 14.01
N TYR A 51 -2.13 0.95 13.12
CA TYR A 51 -3.47 1.52 13.05
C TYR A 51 -4.56 0.45 13.19
N PRO A 52 -4.70 -0.19 14.37
CA PRO A 52 -5.61 -1.33 14.57
C PRO A 52 -7.09 -0.96 14.43
N THR A 53 -7.44 0.33 14.56
CA THR A 53 -8.82 0.83 14.42
C THR A 53 -9.23 1.06 12.97
N ILE A 54 -8.28 1.08 12.02
CA ILE A 54 -8.55 1.21 10.60
C ILE A 54 -8.65 -0.19 10.00
N GLN A 55 -9.67 -0.45 9.18
CA GLN A 55 -9.78 -1.73 8.48
C GLN A 55 -8.74 -1.80 7.35
N ILE A 56 -7.55 -2.32 7.67
CA ILE A 56 -6.44 -2.49 6.74
C ILE A 56 -6.34 -3.96 6.32
N ILE A 57 -6.34 -4.18 5.00
CA ILE A 57 -6.30 -5.47 4.35
C ILE A 57 -4.97 -5.56 3.61
N SER A 58 -4.03 -6.37 4.10
CA SER A 58 -2.79 -6.66 3.38
C SER A 58 -3.05 -7.81 2.41
N ASN A 59 -3.00 -7.52 1.11
CA ASN A 59 -3.14 -8.49 0.05
C ASN A 59 -1.77 -8.75 -0.59
N LYS A 60 -1.26 -9.97 -0.40
CA LYS A 60 0.06 -10.40 -0.90
C LYS A 60 -0.07 -11.28 -2.15
N ASP A 61 -1.26 -11.34 -2.72
CA ASP A 61 -1.61 -12.14 -3.88
C ASP A 61 -1.69 -11.26 -5.15
N TYR A 62 -1.70 -11.90 -6.32
CA TYR A 62 -1.96 -11.27 -7.60
C TYR A 62 -3.45 -11.03 -7.86
N SER A 63 -4.32 -11.69 -7.10
CA SER A 63 -5.77 -11.56 -7.18
C SER A 63 -6.28 -10.49 -6.20
N VAL A 64 -7.31 -9.73 -6.61
CA VAL A 64 -8.03 -8.82 -5.72
C VAL A 64 -9.14 -9.60 -5.01
N PRO A 65 -9.28 -9.53 -3.68
CA PRO A 65 -10.35 -10.23 -2.98
C PRO A 65 -11.74 -9.77 -3.44
N GLU A 66 -12.69 -10.70 -3.54
CA GLU A 66 -14.04 -10.41 -4.06
C GLU A 66 -14.85 -9.44 -3.21
N TYR A 67 -14.51 -9.29 -1.93
CA TYR A 67 -15.21 -8.42 -0.97
C TYR A 67 -14.75 -6.95 -0.98
N ILE A 68 -13.95 -6.56 -1.97
CA ILE A 68 -13.49 -5.18 -2.19
C ILE A 68 -14.56 -4.41 -2.99
N ASP A 69 -14.86 -3.19 -2.53
CA ASP A 69 -15.96 -2.37 -3.05
C ASP A 69 -15.53 -0.92 -3.32
N ILE A 70 -16.49 -0.10 -3.75
CA ILE A 70 -16.29 1.33 -4.05
C ILE A 70 -15.87 2.18 -2.84
N HIS A 71 -16.03 1.66 -1.63
CA HIS A 71 -15.66 2.30 -0.36
C HIS A 71 -14.28 1.85 0.14
N THR A 72 -13.50 1.19 -0.74
CA THR A 72 -12.14 0.74 -0.45
C THR A 72 -11.11 1.65 -1.10
N LEU A 73 -10.18 2.18 -0.30
CA LEU A 73 -8.97 2.81 -0.83
C LEU A 73 -7.93 1.73 -1.13
N ALA A 74 -7.59 1.53 -2.40
CA ALA A 74 -6.54 0.60 -2.81
C ALA A 74 -5.19 1.32 -2.95
N ILE A 75 -4.16 0.83 -2.27
CA ILE A 75 -2.77 1.27 -2.34
C ILE A 75 -1.94 0.12 -2.91
N LEU A 76 -1.33 0.35 -4.07
CA LEU A 76 -0.52 -0.65 -4.76
C LEU A 76 0.96 -0.35 -4.50
N VAL A 77 1.68 -1.27 -3.87
CA VAL A 77 3.08 -1.11 -3.49
C VAL A 77 3.92 -2.10 -4.28
N SER A 78 4.83 -1.59 -5.11
CA SER A 78 5.80 -2.40 -5.87
C SER A 78 7.14 -1.70 -5.92
N TYR A 79 8.19 -2.43 -5.55
CA TYR A 79 9.56 -1.92 -5.66
C TYR A 79 10.00 -1.72 -7.13
N SER A 80 9.56 -2.58 -8.05
CA SER A 80 9.94 -2.50 -9.47
C SER A 80 9.11 -1.48 -10.27
N GLY A 81 8.04 -0.94 -9.67
CA GLY A 81 7.07 -0.08 -10.35
C GLY A 81 6.15 -0.82 -11.33
N VAL A 82 6.40 -2.11 -11.64
CA VAL A 82 5.52 -2.92 -12.47
C VAL A 82 4.41 -3.50 -11.60
N PHE A 83 3.17 -3.14 -11.90
CA PHE A 83 1.98 -3.76 -11.34
C PHE A 83 1.19 -4.37 -12.50
N LEU A 84 1.03 -5.69 -12.51
CA LEU A 84 0.10 -6.36 -13.42
C LEU A 84 -1.32 -6.19 -12.84
N ILE A 85 -1.99 -5.09 -13.19
CA ILE A 85 -3.40 -4.87 -12.81
C ILE A 85 -4.26 -5.69 -13.76
N LYS A 86 -4.61 -6.90 -13.35
CA LYS A 86 -5.69 -7.67 -13.96
C LYS A 86 -6.98 -7.31 -13.21
N PHE A 87 -7.77 -6.42 -13.82
CA PHE A 87 -9.16 -6.06 -13.50
C PHE A 87 -9.45 -5.44 -12.12
N LEU A 88 -9.55 -4.11 -12.09
CA LEU A 88 -10.59 -3.40 -11.34
C LEU A 88 -11.64 -2.96 -12.37
N PRO A 89 -12.73 -3.72 -12.60
CA PRO A 89 -13.70 -3.42 -13.66
C PRO A 89 -14.54 -2.14 -13.41
N SER A 90 -14.30 -1.37 -12.34
CA SER A 90 -15.31 -0.44 -11.84
C SER A 90 -14.77 0.87 -11.25
N PHE A 91 -13.56 1.30 -11.61
CA PHE A 91 -12.96 2.54 -11.10
C PHE A 91 -12.64 3.61 -12.15
N LEU A 92 -13.17 3.48 -13.37
CA LEU A 92 -13.24 4.57 -14.35
C LEU A 92 -14.67 5.14 -14.42
#